data_AF-A0A126NMD7-F1
#
_entry.id   AF-A0A126NMD7-F1
#
_cell.length_a   1.000
_cell.length_b   1.000
_cell.length_c   1.000
_cell.angle_alpha   90.00
_cell.angle_beta   90.00
_cell.angle_gamma   90.00
#
_symmetry.space_group_name_H-M   'P 1'
#
loop_
_entity.id
_entity.type
_entity.pdbx_description
1 polymer ?
#
loop_
_entity_poly.entity_id
_entity_poly.type
_entity_poly.pdbx_seq_one_letter_code
_entity_poly.pdbx_strand_id
1 'polypeptide(L)'
;MTFAFPAFHEEILERDHTSDNIEAAMRRNGWKGIQKTATGIRCAVSFNLWSFGETIEVTCEDRRTVLRSNCVLPTQCMDWGKNRRNITNLVAALER
;
A
#
# COMPACT_ATOMS: atom_id res chain seq x y z
N MET A 1 -14.90 22.05 8.91
CA MET A 1 -14.65 20.94 9.85
C MET A 1 -13.53 20.10 9.27
N THR A 2 -12.33 20.18 9.84
CA THR A 2 -11.18 19.40 9.39
C THR A 2 -11.27 18.01 10.01
N PHE A 3 -11.71 17.05 9.23
CA PHE A 3 -11.66 15.63 9.58
C PHE A 3 -10.38 15.06 8.98
N ALA A 4 -9.25 15.37 9.61
CA ALA A 4 -7.96 14.85 9.16
C ALA A 4 -7.79 13.42 9.71
N PHE A 5 -8.38 12.45 9.01
CA PHE A 5 -7.86 11.09 9.10
C PHE A 5 -6.40 11.10 8.62
N PRO A 6 -5.51 10.29 9.22
CA PRO A 6 -4.12 10.26 8.81
C PRO A 6 -4.07 10.02 7.29
N ALA A 7 -3.27 10.82 6.59
CA ALA A 7 -3.08 10.72 5.13
C ALA A 7 -2.34 9.42 4.72
N PHE A 8 -2.22 8.48 5.66
CA PHE A 8 -1.59 7.19 5.50
C PHE A 8 -2.29 6.12 6.34
N HIS A 9 -2.21 4.88 5.86
CA HIS A 9 -2.60 3.68 6.59
C HIS A 9 -1.44 2.70 6.61
N GLU A 10 -1.16 2.14 7.78
CA GLU A 10 -0.10 1.16 7.99
C GLU A 10 -0.68 -0.09 8.64
N GLU A 11 -0.25 -1.26 8.15
CA GLU A 11 -0.59 -2.56 8.69
C GLU A 11 0.67 -3.43 8.76
N ILE A 12 0.86 -4.10 9.89
CA ILE A 12 2.02 -4.96 10.14
C ILE A 12 1.52 -6.40 10.21
N LEU A 13 2.05 -7.24 9.33
CA LEU A 13 1.82 -8.67 9.36
C LEU A 13 3.01 -9.34 10.04
N GLU A 14 2.77 -10.13 11.09
CA GLU A 14 3.78 -10.97 11.75
C GLU A 14 4.09 -12.25 10.95
N ARG A 15 4.15 -12.11 9.63
CA ARG A 15 4.50 -13.17 8.69
C ARG A 15 5.59 -12.67 7.76
N ASP A 16 6.53 -13.56 7.49
CA ASP A 16 7.53 -13.34 6.46
C ASP A 16 6.91 -13.61 5.09
N HIS A 17 6.81 -12.57 4.27
CA HIS A 17 6.37 -12.68 2.89
C HIS A 17 7.54 -12.35 1.98
N THR A 18 7.87 -13.29 1.09
CA THR A 18 8.86 -13.06 0.04
C THR A 18 8.41 -11.93 -0.87
N SER A 19 9.37 -11.13 -1.33
CA SER A 19 9.15 -10.06 -2.31
C SER A 19 8.39 -10.56 -3.56
N ASP A 20 8.63 -11.78 -4.03
CA ASP A 20 7.89 -12.34 -5.17
C ASP A 20 6.40 -12.56 -4.90
N ASN A 21 6.02 -12.97 -3.68
CA ASN A 21 4.61 -13.13 -3.30
C ASN A 21 3.91 -11.77 -3.23
N ILE A 22 4.60 -10.76 -2.70
CA ILE A 22 4.11 -9.39 -2.62
C ILE A 22 3.95 -8.80 -4.03
N GLU A 23 4.91 -9.00 -4.93
CA GLU A 23 4.79 -8.57 -6.32
C GLU A 23 3.59 -9.24 -7.00
N ALA A 24 3.42 -10.55 -6.83
CA ALA A 24 2.30 -11.28 -7.40
C ALA A 24 0.95 -10.75 -6.88
N ALA A 25 0.84 -10.47 -5.58
CA ALA A 25 -0.34 -9.88 -4.96
C ALA A 25 -0.64 -8.47 -5.50
N MET A 26 0.38 -7.63 -5.69
CA MET A 26 0.24 -6.29 -6.28
C MET A 26 -0.22 -6.36 -7.74
N ARG A 27 0.34 -7.28 -8.54
CA ARG A 27 -0.07 -7.48 -9.94
C ARG A 27 -1.52 -7.97 -10.06
N ARG A 28 -1.98 -8.84 -9.16
CA ARG A 28 -3.39 -9.29 -9.09
C ARG A 28 -4.35 -8.13 -8.82
N ASN A 29 -3.92 -7.15 -8.04
CA ASN A 29 -4.67 -5.91 -7.78
C ASN A 29 -4.61 -4.90 -8.95
N GLY A 30 -3.95 -5.26 -10.06
CA GLY A 30 -3.84 -4.39 -11.24
C GLY A 30 -2.89 -3.21 -11.04
N TRP A 31 -2.08 -3.22 -9.98
CA TRP A 31 -1.12 -2.14 -9.71
C TRP A 31 0.06 -2.21 -10.69
N LYS A 32 0.53 -1.04 -11.09
CA LYS A 32 1.59 -0.86 -12.09
C LYS A 32 2.75 -0.07 -11.47
N GLY A 33 3.95 -0.17 -12.03
CA GLY A 33 5.12 0.55 -11.51
C GLY A 33 5.66 -0.03 -10.20
N ILE A 34 5.71 -1.36 -10.10
CA ILE A 34 6.30 -2.08 -8.98
C ILE A 34 7.82 -1.97 -9.07
N GLN A 35 8.45 -1.46 -8.03
CA GLN A 35 9.89 -1.32 -7.88
C GLN A 35 10.35 -2.21 -6.72
N LYS A 36 11.21 -3.18 -7.02
CA LYS A 36 11.88 -3.97 -5.98
C LYS A 36 13.07 -3.19 -5.43
N THR A 37 13.20 -3.18 -4.12
CA THR A 37 14.32 -2.62 -3.36
C THR A 37 14.97 -3.74 -2.55
N ALA A 38 16.20 -3.53 -2.08
CA ALA A 38 16.93 -4.54 -1.31
C ALA A 38 16.20 -4.98 -0.02
N THR A 39 15.35 -4.11 0.54
CA THR A 39 14.64 -4.31 1.81
C THR A 39 13.13 -4.44 1.65
N GLY A 40 12.60 -4.50 0.42
CA GLY A 40 11.15 -4.53 0.21
C GLY A 40 10.71 -4.18 -1.21
N ILE A 41 9.42 -3.85 -1.36
CA ILE A 41 8.79 -3.50 -2.62
C ILE A 41 8.02 -2.19 -2.47
N ARG A 42 8.23 -1.28 -3.42
CA ARG A 42 7.48 -0.04 -3.53
C ARG A 42 6.63 -0.04 -4.79
N CYS A 43 5.39 0.42 -4.69
CA CYS A 43 4.51 0.57 -5.83
C CYS A 43 3.80 1.93 -5.77
N ALA A 44 3.87 2.68 -6.87
CA ALA A 44 3.07 3.88 -7.03
C ALA A 44 1.74 3.50 -7.70
N VAL A 45 0.64 3.62 -6.96
CA VAL A 45 -0.70 3.38 -7.51
C VAL A 45 -1.13 4.62 -8.27
N SER A 46 -1.46 4.42 -9.54
CA SER A 46 -1.73 5.48 -10.51
C SER A 46 -2.92 6.36 -10.12
N PHE A 47 -2.81 7.63 -10.53
CA PHE A 47 -3.87 8.63 -10.50
C PHE A 47 -5.16 8.11 -11.15
N ASN A 48 -6.27 8.21 -10.45
CA ASN A 48 -7.58 8.24 -11.08
C ASN A 48 -8.19 9.63 -10.82
N LEU A 49 -9.18 10.06 -11.62
CA LEU A 49 -9.75 11.43 -11.59
C LEU A 49 -10.21 11.90 -10.18
N TRP A 50 -10.32 10.98 -9.23
CA TRP A 50 -10.82 11.19 -7.87
C TRP A 50 -9.78 10.86 -6.77
N SER A 51 -8.61 10.35 -7.11
CA SER A 51 -7.53 10.06 -6.18
C SER A 51 -6.19 10.51 -6.75
N PHE A 52 -5.63 11.52 -6.10
CA PHE A 52 -4.42 12.21 -6.52
C PHE A 52 -3.15 11.44 -6.13
N GLY A 53 -3.01 10.21 -6.65
CA GLY A 53 -1.83 9.35 -6.49
C GLY A 53 -1.64 8.82 -5.07
N GLU A 54 -1.45 7.50 -4.96
CA GLU A 54 -1.13 6.84 -3.68
C GLU A 54 0.19 6.10 -3.85
N THR A 55 1.06 6.20 -2.85
CA THR A 55 2.29 5.40 -2.80
C THR A 55 2.13 4.32 -1.77
N ILE A 56 2.23 3.06 -2.21
CA ILE A 56 2.23 1.90 -1.35
C ILE A 56 3.66 1.41 -1.22
N GLU A 57 4.13 1.32 0.01
CA GLU A 57 5.45 0.89 0.38
C GLU A 57 5.31 -0.36 1.24
N VAL A 58 5.99 -1.42 0.84
CA VAL A 58 5.99 -2.69 1.55
C VAL A 58 7.43 -3.00 1.94
N THR A 59 7.67 -3.09 3.23
CA THR A 59 8.99 -3.43 3.76
C THR A 59 8.94 -4.84 4.33
N CYS A 60 9.83 -5.70 3.86
CA CYS A 60 10.03 -7.03 4.42
C CYS A 60 11.16 -6.91 5.44
N GLU A 61 10.82 -6.92 6.73
CA GLU A 61 11.80 -7.02 7.80
C GLU A 61 11.76 -8.44 8.39
N ASP A 62 12.83 -8.86 9.06
CA ASP A 62 12.96 -10.23 9.57
C ASP A 62 11.71 -10.67 10.36
N ARG A 63 10.96 -11.62 9.78
CA ARG A 63 9.67 -12.19 10.27
C ARG A 63 8.46 -11.27 10.26
N ARG A 64 8.53 -10.06 9.70
CA ARG A 64 7.39 -9.15 9.61
C ARG A 64 7.31 -8.41 8.27
N THR A 65 6.11 -8.28 7.75
CA THR A 65 5.83 -7.51 6.54
C THR A 65 5.08 -6.24 6.93
N VAL A 66 5.70 -5.09 6.71
CA VAL A 66 5.11 -3.78 6.99
C VAL A 66 4.53 -3.22 5.69
N LEU A 67 3.24 -2.95 5.68
CA LEU A 67 2.48 -2.46 4.52
C LEU A 67 2.03 -1.03 4.82
N ARG A 68 2.47 -0.05 4.02
CA ARG A 68 2.17 1.36 4.24
C ARG A 68 1.61 2.00 2.97
N SER A 69 0.42 2.59 3.03
CA SER A 69 -0.19 3.37 1.93
C SER A 69 -0.19 4.85 2.33
N ASN A 70 0.41 5.73 1.52
CA ASN A 70 0.44 7.18 1.74
C ASN A 70 -0.17 7.93 0.54
N CYS A 71 -0.99 8.94 0.80
CA CYS A 71 -1.45 9.88 -0.22
C CYS A 71 -0.34 10.88 -0.60
N VAL A 72 -0.16 11.18 -1.89
CA VAL A 72 0.95 12.02 -2.38
C VAL A 72 0.70 13.54 -2.25
N LEU A 73 -0.55 13.98 -2.09
CA LEU A 73 -0.90 15.41 -2.04
C LEU A 73 -1.47 15.84 -0.67
N PRO A 74 -1.00 16.97 -0.09
CA PRO A 74 -1.41 17.46 1.23
C PRO A 74 -2.83 18.02 1.27
N THR A 75 -3.51 18.16 0.12
CA THR A 75 -4.89 18.64 0.01
C THR A 75 -5.93 17.56 0.28
N GLN A 76 -5.53 16.29 0.43
CA GLN A 76 -6.44 15.17 0.68
C GLN A 76 -6.83 15.07 2.17
N CYS A 77 -7.65 16.00 2.66
CA CYS A 77 -8.34 15.88 3.95
C CYS A 77 -9.59 14.97 3.89
N MET A 78 -9.78 14.24 2.79
CA MET A 78 -10.84 13.25 2.61
C MET A 78 -10.23 11.96 2.10
N ASP A 79 -9.60 11.20 3.00
CA ASP A 79 -9.39 9.77 2.75
C ASP A 79 -10.74 9.09 2.97
N TRP A 80 -11.44 8.72 1.88
CA TRP A 80 -12.69 7.96 1.92
C TRP A 80 -12.47 6.48 2.33
N GLY A 81 -11.38 6.20 3.04
CA GLY A 81 -10.92 4.86 3.40
C GLY A 81 -10.22 4.15 2.24
N LYS A 82 -9.69 4.88 1.25
CA LYS A 82 -9.02 4.30 0.08
C LYS A 82 -7.68 3.70 0.47
N ASN A 83 -6.92 4.36 1.35
CA ASN A 83 -5.68 3.82 1.89
C ASN A 83 -5.93 2.49 2.63
N ARG A 84 -6.95 2.46 3.50
CA ARG A 84 -7.35 1.22 4.20
C ARG A 84 -7.76 0.14 3.20
N ARG A 85 -8.61 0.45 2.22
CA ARG A 85 -9.04 -0.53 1.20
C ARG A 85 -7.87 -1.10 0.41
N ASN A 86 -6.89 -0.28 0.03
CA ASN A 86 -5.72 -0.76 -0.70
C ASN A 86 -4.90 -1.76 0.12
N ILE A 87 -4.65 -1.44 1.39
CA ILE A 87 -3.92 -2.32 2.30
C ILE A 87 -4.74 -3.60 2.58
N THR A 88 -6.03 -3.49 2.88
CA THR A 88 -6.90 -4.67 3.08
C THR A 88 -6.94 -5.56 1.84
N ASN A 89 -7.01 -4.99 0.63
CA ASN A 89 -6.97 -5.75 -0.61
C ASN A 89 -5.61 -6.44 -0.82
N LEU A 90 -4.51 -5.81 -0.39
CA LEU A 90 -3.18 -6.37 -0.45
C LEU A 90 -3.01 -7.53 0.54
N VAL A 91 -3.47 -7.36 1.79
CA VAL A 91 -3.50 -8.41 2.81
C VAL A 91 -4.35 -9.60 2.33
N ALA A 92 -5.56 -9.33 1.84
CA ALA A 92 -6.44 -10.38 1.32
C ALA A 92 -5.86 -11.12 0.10
N ALA A 93 -4.97 -10.48 -0.67
CA ALA A 93 -4.25 -11.11 -1.77
C ALA A 93 -3.02 -11.91 -1.32
N LEU A 94 -2.45 -11.60 -0.14
CA LEU A 94 -1.33 -12.32 0.48
C LEU A 94 -1.79 -13.54 1.30
N GLU A 95 -3.01 -13.51 1.84
CA GLU A 95 -3.59 -14.61 2.63
C GLU A 95 -4.28 -15.70 1.78
N ARG A 96 -4.26 -15.56 0.45
CA ARG A 96 -4.93 -16.44 -0.52
C ARG A 96 -3.96 -17.36 -1.24
#